data_AF-A0A976IDM9-F1
#
_entry.id   AF-A0A976IDM9-F1
#
_cell.length_a   1.000
_cell.length_b   1.000
_cell.length_c   1.000
_cell.angle_alpha   90.00
_cell.angle_beta   90.00
_cell.angle_gamma   90.00
#
_symmetry.space_group_name_H-M   'P 1'
#
loop_
_entity.id
_entity.type
_entity.pdbx_description
1 polymer ?
#
loop_
_entity_poly.entity_id
_entity_poly.type
_entity_poly.pdbx_seq_one_letter_code
_entity_poly.pdbx_strand_id
1 'polypeptide(L)'
;MDLALRCDVTLLFQELGVDTDALVFVDEFPWKIKSIVEVTLMDHNAVTNKNIPHGYDLQVVEIVDHHSDLGQHLNAQKREIAFADGKALVASTCTLVAEKLFEFDSHDVHKLLATMLLGVIALDSINFDPTAKKVTPRDAKAAKLLEEMAFARKEDLYDWLQNAKFNPGRWQAFSLEETLRVDHKEFTFVAVDGSAKKIGISSVLIDLKAFMLKAEDASALCRGLSSFCNQNELALSLVMTMYMMPDKQCQRQLLFFEEDGIYSKHCVDFITKIGFLEVVPLVLPAVYRDERIVAFDQLNASASRKQVAPIILSALTKVPRRA
;
A
#
# COMPACT_ATOMS: atom_id res chain seq x y z
N MET A 1 -13.80 10.56 3.91
CA MET A 1 -12.55 10.48 4.68
C MET A 1 -12.04 9.05 4.62
N ASP A 2 -10.81 8.86 4.16
CA ASP A 2 -10.29 7.52 3.83
C ASP A 2 -9.82 6.73 5.06
N LEU A 3 -9.66 7.38 6.21
CA LEU A 3 -9.32 6.70 7.47
C LEU A 3 -10.32 5.58 7.79
N ALA A 4 -11.62 5.81 7.58
CA ALA A 4 -12.67 4.83 7.87
C ALA A 4 -12.55 3.55 7.01
N LEU A 5 -11.82 3.60 5.89
CA LEU A 5 -11.53 2.44 5.06
C LEU A 5 -10.42 1.56 5.64
N ARG A 6 -9.59 2.11 6.53
CA ARG A 6 -8.49 1.41 7.23
C ARG A 6 -9.03 0.83 8.53
N CYS A 7 -9.69 -0.32 8.41
CA CYS A 7 -10.42 -0.97 9.51
C CYS A 7 -9.51 -1.30 10.71
N ASP A 8 -8.30 -1.78 10.46
CA ASP A 8 -7.27 -2.04 11.47
C ASP A 8 -6.86 -0.76 12.23
N VAL A 9 -6.60 0.33 11.49
CA VAL A 9 -6.21 1.62 12.07
C VAL A 9 -7.34 2.22 12.90
N THR A 10 -8.56 2.27 12.34
CA THR A 10 -9.73 2.87 13.01
C THR A 10 -10.06 2.14 14.31
N LEU A 11 -10.01 0.81 14.27
CA LEU A 11 -10.28 -0.05 15.42
C LEU A 11 -9.20 0.08 16.50
N LEU A 12 -7.93 0.17 16.13
CA LEU A 12 -6.84 0.45 17.08
C LEU A 12 -6.99 1.81 17.75
N PHE A 13 -7.30 2.86 16.97
CA PHE A 13 -7.52 4.20 17.49
C PHE A 13 -8.72 4.26 18.44
N GLN A 14 -9.84 3.63 18.08
CA GLN A 14 -11.02 3.55 18.92
C GLN A 14 -10.72 2.86 20.26
N GLU A 15 -10.06 1.70 20.24
CA GLU A 15 -9.74 0.93 21.45
C GLU A 15 -8.80 1.70 22.39
N LEU A 16 -7.85 2.45 21.82
CA LEU A 16 -6.89 3.25 22.59
C LEU A 16 -7.43 4.65 22.96
N GLY A 17 -8.68 4.97 22.61
CA GLY A 17 -9.28 6.26 22.92
C GLY A 17 -8.60 7.44 22.22
N VAL A 18 -8.04 7.21 21.02
CA VAL A 18 -7.47 8.28 20.21
C VAL A 18 -8.59 9.13 19.63
N ASP A 19 -8.52 10.44 19.89
CA ASP A 19 -9.41 11.40 19.26
C ASP A 19 -9.03 11.56 17.78
N THR A 20 -9.81 10.95 16.89
CA THR A 20 -9.58 11.04 15.45
C THR A 20 -9.91 12.40 14.86
N ASP A 21 -10.70 13.23 15.56
CA ASP A 21 -11.02 14.59 15.12
C ASP A 21 -9.84 15.55 15.35
N ALA A 22 -8.86 15.13 16.18
CA ALA A 22 -7.59 15.84 16.36
C ALA A 22 -6.54 15.52 15.28
N LEU A 23 -6.82 14.56 14.38
CA LEU A 23 -5.94 14.26 13.24
C LEU A 23 -6.13 15.33 12.17
N VAL A 24 -5.05 15.65 11.45
CA VAL A 24 -5.09 16.59 10.31
C VAL A 24 -4.83 15.80 9.04
N PHE A 25 -5.82 15.77 8.15
CA PHE A 25 -5.67 15.19 6.82
C PHE A 25 -5.14 16.23 5.82
N VAL A 26 -4.60 15.73 4.70
CA VAL A 26 -3.95 16.57 3.68
C VAL A 26 -4.88 17.64 3.13
N ASP A 27 -6.17 17.35 3.00
CA ASP A 27 -7.21 18.25 2.50
C ASP A 27 -7.72 19.25 3.55
N GLU A 28 -7.44 18.99 4.82
CA GLU A 28 -7.77 19.86 5.96
C GLU A 28 -6.62 20.80 6.34
N PHE A 29 -5.38 20.42 5.97
CA PHE A 29 -4.22 21.23 6.24
C PHE A 29 -4.40 22.61 5.58
N PRO A 30 -4.12 23.72 6.30
CA PRO A 30 -4.36 25.06 5.81
C PRO A 30 -3.27 25.53 4.85
N TRP A 31 -3.05 24.77 3.75
CA TRP A 31 -2.84 25.31 2.41
C TRP A 31 -2.20 26.67 2.44
N LYS A 32 -3.07 27.68 2.33
CA LYS A 32 -2.84 29.12 2.14
C LYS A 32 -1.94 29.83 3.18
N ILE A 33 -1.31 29.12 4.11
CA ILE A 33 -0.29 29.69 4.99
C ILE A 33 0.87 30.26 4.17
N LYS A 34 1.42 31.40 4.62
CA LYS A 34 2.54 32.13 3.96
C LYS A 34 3.90 31.87 4.61
N SER A 35 4.01 30.78 5.37
CA SER A 35 5.21 30.39 6.08
C SER A 35 5.83 29.16 5.42
N ILE A 36 7.14 28.99 5.61
CA ILE A 36 7.81 27.72 5.32
C ILE A 36 7.20 26.66 6.24
N VAL A 37 6.79 25.54 5.65
CA VAL A 37 6.27 24.40 6.41
C VAL A 37 7.38 23.36 6.49
N GLU A 38 7.93 23.20 7.68
CA GLU A 38 8.88 22.13 7.97
C GLU A 38 8.15 20.80 8.15
N VAL A 39 8.63 19.75 7.50
CA VAL A 39 8.00 18.42 7.55
C VAL A 39 9.02 17.33 7.82
N THR A 40 8.59 16.34 8.61
CA THR A 40 9.27 15.05 8.76
C THR A 40 8.57 14.02 7.90
N LEU A 41 9.30 13.35 7.00
CA LEU A 41 8.76 12.25 6.21
C LEU A 41 8.93 10.94 6.97
N MET A 42 7.85 10.16 7.08
CA MET A 42 7.85 8.84 7.70
C MET A 42 7.32 7.78 6.74
N ASP A 43 8.00 6.65 6.64
CA ASP A 43 7.66 5.51 5.77
C ASP A 43 7.76 5.82 4.26
N HIS A 44 8.39 6.94 3.92
CA HIS A 44 8.78 7.35 2.58
C HIS A 44 9.86 8.44 2.64
N ASN A 45 10.66 8.55 1.58
CA ASN A 45 11.75 9.53 1.46
C ASN A 45 11.57 10.55 0.32
N ALA A 46 10.34 10.67 -0.20
CA ALA A 46 9.97 11.63 -1.23
C ALA A 46 8.53 12.13 -1.05
N VAL A 47 8.31 13.43 -1.23
CA VAL A 47 6.96 14.04 -1.21
C VAL A 47 6.19 13.62 -2.47
N THR A 48 5.25 12.69 -2.33
CA THR A 48 4.54 12.07 -3.47
C THR A 48 3.02 12.22 -3.43
N ASN A 49 2.46 12.85 -2.39
CA ASN A 49 1.02 13.02 -2.26
C ASN A 49 0.49 14.11 -3.20
N LYS A 50 -0.29 13.72 -4.21
CA LYS A 50 -0.86 14.62 -5.24
C LYS A 50 -1.82 15.68 -4.69
N ASN A 51 -2.35 15.49 -3.49
CA ASN A 51 -3.25 16.46 -2.85
C ASN A 51 -2.50 17.60 -2.16
N ILE A 52 -1.17 17.49 -2.04
CA ILE A 52 -0.32 18.62 -1.63
C ILE A 52 -0.27 19.61 -2.80
N PRO A 53 -0.68 20.87 -2.63
CA PRO A 53 -0.71 21.83 -3.72
C PRO A 53 0.69 22.11 -4.29
N HIS A 54 0.76 22.19 -5.61
CA HIS A 54 1.99 22.56 -6.31
C HIS A 54 2.44 23.98 -5.91
N GLY A 55 3.76 24.17 -5.77
CA GLY A 55 4.34 25.48 -5.46
C GLY A 55 4.38 25.85 -3.98
N TYR A 56 4.11 24.89 -3.08
CA TYR A 56 4.38 25.07 -1.65
C TYR A 56 5.84 24.79 -1.32
N ASP A 57 6.45 25.71 -0.56
CA ASP A 57 7.79 25.53 0.00
C ASP A 57 7.71 24.62 1.24
N LEU A 58 7.57 23.32 0.99
CA LEU A 58 7.77 22.29 1.99
C LEU A 58 9.27 22.09 2.21
N GLN A 59 9.73 22.36 3.43
CA GLN A 59 11.09 22.06 3.83
C GLN A 59 11.12 20.71 4.55
N VAL A 60 11.63 19.69 3.87
CA VAL A 60 11.87 18.39 4.52
C VAL A 60 13.08 18.54 5.45
N VAL A 61 12.85 18.42 6.76
CA VAL A 61 13.88 18.58 7.80
C VAL A 61 14.37 17.25 8.36
N GLU A 62 13.50 16.22 8.34
CA GLU A 62 13.83 14.87 8.79
C GLU A 62 13.18 13.80 7.89
N ILE A 63 13.86 12.67 7.73
CA ILE A 63 13.35 11.46 7.07
C ILE A 63 13.59 10.27 7.99
N VAL A 64 12.53 9.47 8.20
CA VAL A 64 12.57 8.18 8.89
C VAL A 64 11.87 7.14 8.01
N ASP A 65 12.64 6.28 7.36
CA ASP A 65 12.10 5.39 6.33
C ASP A 65 12.86 4.05 6.30
N HIS A 66 12.23 3.02 5.75
CA HIS A 66 12.82 1.70 5.53
C HIS A 66 12.75 1.24 4.07
N HIS A 67 12.30 2.12 3.16
CA HIS A 67 12.29 1.88 1.72
C HIS A 67 13.63 2.28 1.05
N SER A 68 13.79 1.94 -0.23
CA SER A 68 14.94 2.36 -1.03
C SER A 68 15.04 3.89 -1.07
N ASP A 69 16.25 4.42 -0.84
CA ASP A 69 16.50 5.87 -0.94
C ASP A 69 16.35 6.33 -2.41
N LEU A 70 15.50 7.33 -2.63
CA LEU A 70 15.28 7.95 -3.94
C LEU A 70 16.24 9.12 -4.20
N GLY A 71 17.14 9.42 -3.26
CA GLY A 71 18.14 10.48 -3.39
C GLY A 71 17.55 11.90 -3.33
N GLN A 72 16.35 12.06 -2.77
CA GLN A 72 15.66 13.35 -2.64
C GLN A 72 15.90 14.00 -1.27
N HIS A 73 15.71 15.32 -1.16
CA HIS A 73 15.82 16.05 0.11
C HIS A 73 17.15 15.80 0.84
N LEU A 74 18.28 15.81 0.11
CA LEU A 74 19.62 15.56 0.66
C LEU A 74 20.07 16.60 1.69
N ASN A 75 19.40 17.75 1.72
CA ASN A 75 19.61 18.84 2.67
C ASN A 75 18.81 18.69 3.97
N ALA A 76 17.98 17.65 4.12
CA ALA A 76 17.32 17.35 5.39
C ALA A 76 18.37 17.11 6.48
N GLN A 77 18.16 17.71 7.66
CA GLN A 77 19.13 17.69 8.77
C GLN A 77 19.36 16.28 9.31
N LYS A 78 18.30 15.47 9.34
CA LYS A 78 18.32 14.08 9.78
C LYS A 78 17.74 13.18 8.69
N ARG A 79 18.51 12.22 8.19
CA ARG A 79 18.03 11.23 7.22
C ARG A 79 18.36 9.83 7.73
N GLU A 80 17.39 9.19 8.36
CA GLU A 80 17.47 7.79 8.77
C GLU A 80 16.68 6.93 7.77
N ILE A 81 17.39 6.39 6.79
CA ILE A 81 16.82 5.47 5.80
C ILE A 81 17.44 4.09 6.05
N ALA A 82 16.68 3.23 6.72
CA ALA A 82 17.07 1.89 7.11
C ALA A 82 16.94 0.91 5.93
N PHE A 83 17.69 1.16 4.86
CA PHE A 83 17.72 0.33 3.65
C PHE A 83 19.14 0.28 3.07
N ALA A 84 19.65 -0.92 2.80
CA ALA A 84 20.96 -1.13 2.20
C ALA A 84 20.98 -2.42 1.37
N ASP A 85 21.83 -2.48 0.35
CA ASP A 85 22.04 -3.68 -0.48
C ASP A 85 20.76 -4.30 -1.04
N GLY A 86 19.80 -3.44 -1.42
CA GLY A 86 18.51 -3.86 -1.96
C GLY A 86 17.54 -4.45 -0.95
N LYS A 87 17.80 -4.28 0.36
CA LYS A 87 16.97 -4.83 1.45
C LYS A 87 16.71 -3.79 2.54
N ALA A 88 15.52 -3.86 3.12
CA ALA A 88 15.22 -3.09 4.33
C ALA A 88 16.02 -3.66 5.52
N LEU A 89 16.50 -2.77 6.38
CA LEU A 89 17.23 -3.09 7.62
C LEU A 89 16.30 -3.20 8.84
N VAL A 90 15.01 -2.90 8.65
CA VAL A 90 13.90 -3.11 9.59
C VAL A 90 12.66 -3.50 8.81
N ALA A 91 11.80 -4.32 9.42
CA ALA A 91 10.54 -4.74 8.83
C ALA A 91 9.51 -3.62 8.75
N SER A 92 9.57 -2.65 9.67
CA SER A 92 8.63 -1.54 9.79
C SER A 92 9.36 -0.23 10.09
N THR A 93 8.90 0.88 9.53
CA THR A 93 9.33 2.22 9.94
C THR A 93 9.05 2.48 11.42
N CYS A 94 7.99 1.87 11.98
CA CYS A 94 7.68 1.98 13.41
C CYS A 94 8.78 1.40 14.32
N THR A 95 9.65 0.51 13.82
CA THR A 95 10.84 0.05 14.56
C THR A 95 11.80 1.21 14.83
N LEU A 96 12.02 2.09 13.85
CA LEU A 96 12.89 3.27 13.99
C LEU A 96 12.28 4.29 14.96
N VAL A 97 10.96 4.46 14.90
CA VAL A 97 10.22 5.33 15.83
C VAL A 97 10.30 4.78 17.27
N ALA A 98 10.18 3.46 17.44
CA ALA A 98 10.32 2.81 18.74
C ALA A 98 11.73 2.99 19.33
N GLU A 99 12.78 2.85 18.51
CA GLU A 99 14.15 3.08 18.96
C GLU A 99 14.36 4.50 19.49
N LYS A 100 13.77 5.51 18.83
CA LYS A 100 13.77 6.90 19.31
C LYS A 100 12.95 7.07 20.60
N LEU A 101 11.81 6.39 20.71
CA LEU A 101 10.96 6.45 21.91
C LEU A 101 11.74 6.01 23.17
N PHE A 102 12.63 5.03 23.05
CA PHE A 102 13.43 4.53 24.18
C PHE A 102 14.56 5.48 24.62
N GLU A 103 14.84 6.54 23.86
CA GLU A 103 15.80 7.57 24.26
C GLU A 103 15.20 8.57 25.27
N PHE A 104 13.87 8.56 25.45
CA PHE A 104 13.16 9.45 26.36
C PHE A 104 12.76 8.73 27.66
N ASP A 105 12.73 9.48 28.76
CA ASP A 105 12.28 8.99 30.06
C ASP A 105 10.82 8.50 30.01
N SER A 106 10.51 7.43 30.75
CA SER A 106 9.20 6.79 30.72
C SER A 106 8.07 7.74 31.13
N HIS A 107 7.07 7.89 30.25
CA HIS A 107 5.84 8.64 30.49
C HIS A 107 4.63 7.71 30.32
N ASP A 108 3.53 7.95 31.06
CA ASP A 108 2.25 7.23 30.88
C ASP A 108 1.78 7.10 29.41
N VAL A 109 2.04 8.12 28.56
CA VAL A 109 1.72 8.08 27.11
C VAL A 109 2.49 6.97 26.38
N HIS A 110 3.65 6.54 26.89
CA HIS A 110 4.46 5.48 26.28
C HIS A 110 3.72 4.16 26.20
N LYS A 111 2.74 3.86 27.07
CA LYS A 111 1.95 2.61 26.93
C LYS A 111 1.06 2.61 25.69
N LEU A 112 0.40 3.74 25.42
CA LEU A 112 -0.43 3.93 24.23
C LEU A 112 0.43 3.88 22.98
N LEU A 113 1.54 4.63 22.95
CA LEU A 113 2.49 4.61 21.82
C LEU A 113 3.11 3.22 21.64
N ALA A 114 3.49 2.54 22.73
CA ALA A 114 4.06 1.20 22.65
C ALA A 114 3.08 0.19 22.07
N THR A 115 1.81 0.27 22.46
CA THR A 115 0.76 -0.60 21.92
C THR A 115 0.56 -0.38 20.42
N MET A 116 0.53 0.88 19.97
CA MET A 116 0.42 1.19 18.53
C MET A 116 1.63 0.73 17.74
N LEU A 117 2.83 1.08 18.20
CA LEU A 117 4.09 0.71 17.54
C LEU A 117 4.23 -0.81 17.47
N LEU A 118 3.93 -1.53 18.57
CA LEU A 118 3.99 -3.00 18.61
C LEU A 118 3.02 -3.63 17.62
N GLY A 119 1.78 -3.13 17.55
CA GLY A 119 0.78 -3.60 16.60
C GLY A 119 1.21 -3.44 15.14
N VAL A 120 1.73 -2.26 14.77
CA VAL A 120 2.20 -2.01 13.39
C VAL A 120 3.44 -2.82 13.05
N ILE A 121 4.44 -2.89 13.95
CA ILE A 121 5.63 -3.73 13.76
C ILE A 121 5.21 -5.20 13.58
N ALA A 122 4.25 -5.69 14.36
CA ALA A 122 3.74 -7.05 14.23
C ALA A 122 3.05 -7.27 12.87
N LEU A 123 2.22 -6.34 12.38
CA LEU A 123 1.58 -6.45 11.06
C LEU A 123 2.60 -6.47 9.92
N ASP A 124 3.54 -5.53 9.90
CA ASP A 124 4.51 -5.39 8.81
C ASP A 124 5.49 -6.58 8.73
N SER A 125 5.83 -7.12 9.90
CA SER A 125 6.68 -8.30 10.06
C SER A 125 5.95 -9.63 9.91
N ILE A 126 4.63 -9.64 9.71
CA ILE A 126 3.79 -10.84 9.66
C ILE A 126 3.96 -11.67 10.94
N ASN A 127 3.76 -11.01 12.08
CA ASN A 127 3.95 -11.55 13.43
C ASN A 127 5.31 -12.23 13.65
N PHE A 128 6.36 -11.70 13.03
CA PHE A 128 7.70 -12.25 13.09
C PHE A 128 7.86 -13.65 12.48
N ASP A 129 7.03 -14.00 11.49
CA ASP A 129 7.14 -15.27 10.78
C ASP A 129 8.51 -15.39 10.08
N PRO A 130 9.34 -16.40 10.43
CA PRO A 130 10.66 -16.59 9.83
C PRO A 130 10.60 -16.87 8.33
N THR A 131 9.48 -17.40 7.82
CA THR A 131 9.28 -17.68 6.39
C THR A 131 9.11 -16.40 5.57
N ALA A 132 8.65 -15.30 6.20
CA ALA A 132 8.48 -14.00 5.55
C ALA A 132 9.82 -13.30 5.26
N LYS A 133 10.90 -13.66 5.98
CA LYS A 133 12.26 -13.12 5.82
C LYS A 133 12.35 -11.58 5.85
N LYS A 134 11.45 -10.93 6.60
CA LYS A 134 11.40 -9.46 6.76
C LYS A 134 12.08 -8.96 8.03
N VAL A 135 11.94 -9.73 9.11
CA VAL A 135 12.36 -9.35 10.47
C VAL A 135 13.87 -9.23 10.56
N THR A 136 14.33 -8.21 11.27
CA THR A 136 15.74 -8.03 11.66
C THR A 136 15.88 -8.05 13.18
N PRO A 137 17.12 -8.17 13.71
CA PRO A 137 17.35 -8.09 15.16
C PRO A 137 16.88 -6.76 15.79
N ARG A 138 16.82 -5.67 15.02
CA ARG A 138 16.27 -4.37 15.47
C ARG A 138 14.78 -4.49 15.76
N ASP A 139 14.01 -5.10 14.85
CA ASP A 139 12.57 -5.32 15.04
C ASP A 139 12.31 -6.19 16.28
N ALA A 140 13.08 -7.26 16.46
CA ALA A 140 12.91 -8.17 17.60
C ALA A 140 13.24 -7.49 18.93
N LYS A 141 14.29 -6.68 18.96
CA LYS A 141 14.65 -5.88 20.14
C LYS A 141 13.57 -4.83 20.45
N ALA A 142 13.11 -4.09 19.44
CA ALA A 142 12.08 -3.08 19.61
C ALA A 142 10.77 -3.70 20.12
N ALA A 143 10.28 -4.77 19.47
CA ALA A 143 9.04 -5.43 19.88
C ALA A 143 9.12 -5.95 21.33
N LYS A 144 10.25 -6.55 21.73
CA LYS A 144 10.44 -7.01 23.11
C LYS A 144 10.31 -5.87 24.12
N LEU A 145 10.94 -4.73 23.86
CA LEU A 145 10.89 -3.57 24.76
C LEU A 145 9.51 -2.89 24.77
N LEU A 146 8.83 -2.82 23.62
CA LEU A 146 7.47 -2.28 23.54
C LEU A 146 6.48 -3.16 24.31
N GLU A 147 6.64 -4.48 24.24
CA GLU A 147 5.76 -5.44 24.92
C GLU A 147 5.82 -5.34 26.46
N GLU A 148 6.93 -4.84 27.02
CA GLU A 148 7.03 -4.55 28.46
C GLU A 148 6.11 -3.39 28.90
N MET A 149 5.68 -2.54 27.97
CA MET A 149 4.86 -1.34 28.23
C MET A 149 3.46 -1.40 27.60
N ALA A 150 3.28 -2.18 26.54
CA ALA A 150 2.03 -2.25 25.79
C ALA A 150 0.88 -2.82 26.63
N PHE A 151 -0.35 -2.47 26.25
CA PHE A 151 -1.56 -2.96 26.90
C PHE A 151 -1.91 -4.42 26.54
N ALA A 152 -1.27 -4.97 25.50
CA ALA A 152 -1.51 -6.31 25.00
C ALA A 152 -0.24 -6.92 24.44
N ARG A 153 -0.20 -8.26 24.38
CA ARG A 153 0.92 -9.00 23.80
C ARG A 153 0.93 -8.84 22.29
N LYS A 154 2.12 -9.00 21.70
CA LYS A 154 2.33 -8.90 20.26
C LYS A 154 1.40 -9.80 19.46
N GLU A 155 1.25 -11.07 19.86
CA GLU A 155 0.42 -12.04 19.13
C GLU A 155 -1.06 -11.65 19.15
N ASP A 156 -1.56 -11.19 20.29
CA ASP A 156 -2.97 -10.81 20.45
C ASP A 156 -3.27 -9.56 19.60
N LEU A 157 -2.37 -8.57 19.61
CA LEU A 157 -2.47 -7.39 18.75
C LEU A 157 -2.43 -7.75 17.27
N TYR A 158 -1.50 -8.61 16.86
CA TYR A 158 -1.40 -9.06 15.48
C TYR A 158 -2.69 -9.74 15.03
N ASP A 159 -3.15 -10.76 15.75
CA ASP A 159 -4.34 -11.52 15.37
C ASP A 159 -5.57 -10.61 15.30
N TRP A 160 -5.75 -9.72 16.28
CA TRP A 160 -6.87 -8.79 16.31
C TRP A 160 -6.86 -7.81 15.12
N LEU A 161 -5.74 -7.13 14.88
CA LEU A 161 -5.62 -6.15 13.80
C LEU A 161 -5.65 -6.81 12.42
N GLN A 162 -5.01 -7.97 12.28
CA GLN A 162 -5.05 -8.78 11.06
C GLN A 162 -6.50 -9.21 10.77
N ASN A 163 -7.26 -9.68 11.76
CA ASN A 163 -8.68 -10.02 11.57
C ASN A 163 -9.53 -8.82 11.17
N ALA A 164 -9.26 -7.63 11.75
CA ALA A 164 -9.93 -6.40 11.36
C ALA A 164 -9.63 -6.02 9.90
N LYS A 165 -8.38 -6.17 9.49
CA LYS A 165 -7.90 -5.87 8.13
C LYS A 165 -8.51 -6.77 7.05
N PHE A 166 -8.74 -8.05 7.36
CA PHE A 166 -9.32 -9.05 6.43
C PHE A 166 -10.82 -9.27 6.63
N ASN A 167 -11.48 -8.46 7.45
CA ASN A 167 -12.88 -8.69 7.81
C ASN A 167 -13.80 -8.73 6.56
N PRO A 168 -14.38 -9.89 6.20
CA PRO A 168 -15.14 -10.02 4.95
C PRO A 168 -16.40 -9.15 4.93
N GLY A 169 -17.05 -8.96 6.09
CA GLY A 169 -18.24 -8.12 6.20
C GLY A 169 -17.94 -6.64 5.96
N ARG A 170 -16.78 -6.16 6.46
CA ARG A 170 -16.30 -4.79 6.16
C ARG A 170 -15.98 -4.62 4.69
N TRP A 171 -15.20 -5.52 4.14
CA TRP A 171 -14.90 -5.49 2.70
C TRP A 171 -16.17 -5.58 1.87
N GLN A 172 -17.17 -6.38 2.26
CA GLN A 172 -18.46 -6.48 1.57
C GLN A 172 -19.25 -5.15 1.58
N ALA A 173 -19.15 -4.36 2.66
CA ALA A 173 -19.85 -3.09 2.79
C ALA A 173 -19.24 -1.97 1.93
N PHE A 174 -17.95 -2.04 1.58
CA PHE A 174 -17.32 -1.05 0.71
C PHE A 174 -17.91 -1.06 -0.70
N SER A 175 -18.11 0.12 -1.27
CA SER A 175 -18.38 0.29 -2.70
C SER A 175 -17.16 -0.12 -3.54
N LEU A 176 -17.34 -0.24 -4.86
CA LEU A 176 -16.25 -0.49 -5.80
C LEU A 176 -15.15 0.59 -5.68
N GLU A 177 -15.54 1.85 -5.63
CA GLU A 177 -14.60 2.98 -5.54
C GLU A 177 -13.84 2.99 -4.21
N GLU A 178 -14.51 2.78 -3.07
CA GLU A 178 -13.86 2.66 -1.77
C GLU A 178 -12.86 1.49 -1.74
N THR A 179 -13.26 0.34 -2.30
CA THR A 179 -12.40 -0.85 -2.41
C THR A 179 -11.12 -0.55 -3.20
N LEU A 180 -11.21 0.24 -4.27
CA LEU A 180 -10.07 0.66 -5.07
C LEU A 180 -9.16 1.66 -4.32
N ARG A 181 -9.71 2.49 -3.43
CA ARG A 181 -8.97 3.55 -2.71
C ARG A 181 -8.24 3.07 -1.45
N VAL A 182 -8.69 2.00 -0.78
CA VAL A 182 -8.15 1.54 0.52
C VAL A 182 -6.61 1.48 0.57
N ASP A 183 -5.99 0.90 -0.46
CA ASP A 183 -4.54 0.84 -0.63
C ASP A 183 -4.18 1.02 -2.11
N HIS A 184 -4.37 2.24 -2.59
CA HIS A 184 -4.03 2.64 -3.95
C HIS A 184 -2.64 3.28 -4.02
N LYS A 185 -1.84 2.89 -5.02
CA LYS A 185 -0.61 3.60 -5.39
C LYS A 185 -0.56 3.91 -6.88
N GLU A 186 -0.14 5.13 -7.18
CA GLU A 186 0.02 5.63 -8.54
C GLU A 186 1.51 5.63 -8.91
N PHE A 187 1.80 5.31 -10.17
CA PHE A 187 3.14 5.33 -10.71
C PHE A 187 3.14 5.98 -12.09
N THR A 188 4.16 6.77 -12.38
CA THR A 188 4.33 7.43 -13.68
C THR A 188 5.32 6.67 -14.55
N PHE A 189 5.03 6.58 -15.84
CA PHE A 189 5.95 6.10 -16.86
C PHE A 189 5.96 7.05 -18.06
N VAL A 190 7.04 7.03 -18.83
CA VAL A 190 7.14 7.77 -20.10
C VAL A 190 6.78 6.82 -21.22
N ALA A 191 5.71 7.10 -21.95
CA ALA A 191 5.30 6.36 -23.13
C ALA A 191 6.25 6.65 -24.31
N VAL A 192 6.20 5.84 -25.36
CA VAL A 192 7.14 5.94 -26.49
C VAL A 192 6.92 7.17 -27.38
N ASP A 193 5.77 7.83 -27.26
CA ASP A 193 5.55 9.17 -27.83
C ASP A 193 6.18 10.30 -27.00
N GLY A 194 6.78 9.99 -25.85
CA GLY A 194 7.38 10.93 -24.91
C GLY A 194 6.38 11.49 -23.89
N SER A 195 5.10 11.11 -23.95
CA SER A 195 4.10 11.56 -22.98
C SER A 195 4.29 10.87 -21.63
N ALA A 196 4.18 11.65 -20.54
CA ALA A 196 4.10 11.09 -19.20
C ALA A 196 2.69 10.55 -18.97
N LYS A 197 2.59 9.27 -18.61
CA LYS A 197 1.33 8.60 -18.30
C LYS A 197 1.39 7.95 -16.93
N LYS A 198 0.23 7.68 -16.36
CA LYS A 198 0.09 7.12 -15.01
C LYS A 198 -0.56 5.74 -15.05
N ILE A 199 -0.12 4.86 -14.16
CA ILE A 199 -0.83 3.64 -13.80
C ILE A 199 -1.23 3.67 -12.34
N GLY A 200 -2.31 2.97 -12.01
CA GLY A 200 -2.76 2.79 -10.64
C GLY A 200 -2.74 1.32 -10.25
N ILE A 201 -2.30 1.01 -9.03
CA ILE A 201 -2.33 -0.34 -8.48
C ILE A 201 -3.04 -0.33 -7.12
N SER A 202 -4.25 -0.87 -7.09
CA SER A 202 -5.06 -1.05 -5.88
C SER A 202 -4.82 -2.43 -5.29
N SER A 203 -4.35 -2.49 -4.04
CA SER A 203 -4.20 -3.73 -3.28
C SER A 203 -5.47 -4.00 -2.46
N VAL A 204 -6.14 -5.12 -2.73
CA VAL A 204 -7.48 -5.45 -2.21
C VAL A 204 -7.42 -6.76 -1.42
N LEU A 205 -8.04 -6.82 -0.24
CA LEU A 205 -7.90 -7.98 0.68
C LEU A 205 -9.06 -8.98 0.62
N ILE A 206 -9.69 -9.06 -0.55
CA ILE A 206 -10.71 -10.05 -0.93
C ILE A 206 -10.35 -10.62 -2.30
N ASP A 207 -10.85 -11.81 -2.63
CA ASP A 207 -10.63 -12.40 -3.96
C ASP A 207 -11.31 -11.59 -5.08
N LEU A 208 -10.93 -11.85 -6.34
CA LEU A 208 -11.47 -11.14 -7.49
C LEU A 208 -12.97 -11.38 -7.68
N LYS A 209 -13.49 -12.54 -7.26
CA LYS A 209 -14.92 -12.83 -7.35
C LYS A 209 -15.71 -11.89 -6.44
N ALA A 210 -15.30 -11.73 -5.19
CA ALA A 210 -15.88 -10.80 -4.24
C ALA A 210 -15.68 -9.34 -4.67
N PHE A 211 -14.54 -9.01 -5.28
CA PHE A 211 -14.30 -7.69 -5.88
C PHE A 211 -15.24 -7.39 -7.04
N MET A 212 -15.50 -8.34 -7.95
CA MET A 212 -16.43 -8.13 -9.06
C MET A 212 -17.88 -7.96 -8.61
N LEU A 213 -18.27 -8.62 -7.50
CA LEU A 213 -19.59 -8.45 -6.87
C LEU A 213 -19.83 -7.03 -6.31
N LYS A 214 -18.83 -6.14 -6.38
CA LYS A 214 -19.00 -4.69 -6.15
C LYS A 214 -19.74 -3.98 -7.27
N ALA A 215 -19.99 -4.67 -8.37
CA ALA A 215 -20.79 -4.21 -9.49
C ALA A 215 -21.81 -5.30 -9.89
N GLU A 216 -22.93 -4.87 -10.45
CA GLU A 216 -24.02 -5.78 -10.85
C GLU A 216 -23.61 -6.72 -12.00
N ASP A 217 -22.84 -6.20 -12.96
CA ASP A 217 -22.39 -6.91 -14.16
C ASP A 217 -21.10 -6.30 -14.73
N ALA A 218 -20.62 -6.86 -15.85
CA ALA A 218 -19.45 -6.37 -16.59
C ALA A 218 -19.58 -4.88 -16.97
N SER A 219 -20.76 -4.43 -17.38
CA SER A 219 -20.99 -3.06 -17.83
C SER A 219 -20.86 -2.07 -16.68
N ALA A 220 -21.44 -2.39 -15.52
CA ALA A 220 -21.32 -1.61 -14.30
C ALA A 220 -19.88 -1.61 -13.76
N LEU A 221 -19.20 -2.78 -13.80
CA LEU A 221 -17.82 -2.90 -13.37
C LEU A 221 -16.89 -2.03 -14.21
N CYS A 222 -16.98 -2.14 -15.54
CA CYS A 222 -16.21 -1.34 -16.46
C CYS A 222 -16.50 0.15 -16.28
N ARG A 223 -17.77 0.58 -16.18
CA ARG A 223 -18.09 2.00 -15.90
C ARG A 223 -17.43 2.51 -14.62
N GLY A 224 -17.46 1.71 -13.54
CA GLY A 224 -16.83 2.08 -12.28
C GLY A 224 -15.30 2.19 -12.39
N LEU A 225 -14.67 1.21 -13.06
CA LEU A 225 -13.23 1.23 -13.32
C LEU A 225 -12.83 2.40 -14.24
N SER A 226 -13.60 2.67 -15.30
CA SER A 226 -13.44 3.83 -16.19
C SER A 226 -13.52 5.14 -15.41
N SER A 227 -14.54 5.29 -14.56
CA SER A 227 -14.71 6.48 -13.73
C SER A 227 -13.51 6.69 -12.81
N PHE A 228 -13.06 5.62 -12.16
CA PHE A 228 -11.89 5.66 -11.30
C PHE A 228 -10.60 6.00 -12.06
N CYS A 229 -10.39 5.42 -13.24
CA CYS A 229 -9.28 5.76 -14.12
C CYS A 229 -9.32 7.24 -14.53
N ASN A 230 -10.48 7.74 -14.94
CA ASN A 230 -10.65 9.13 -15.38
C ASN A 230 -10.39 10.13 -14.24
N GLN A 231 -10.94 9.87 -13.05
CA GLN A 231 -10.74 10.70 -11.85
C GLN A 231 -9.27 10.79 -11.42
N ASN A 232 -8.48 9.75 -11.67
CA ASN A 232 -7.08 9.66 -11.24
C ASN A 232 -6.08 9.79 -12.40
N GLU A 233 -6.57 10.05 -13.62
CA GLU A 233 -5.80 10.16 -14.86
C GLU A 233 -4.95 8.91 -15.18
N LEU A 234 -5.52 7.73 -14.96
CA LEU A 234 -4.85 6.44 -15.16
C LEU A 234 -5.00 5.97 -16.61
N ALA A 235 -3.88 5.65 -17.25
CA ALA A 235 -3.84 4.96 -18.54
C ALA A 235 -4.03 3.44 -18.39
N LEU A 236 -3.77 2.89 -17.19
CA LEU A 236 -3.93 1.48 -16.87
C LEU A 236 -4.21 1.33 -15.37
N SER A 237 -5.22 0.54 -15.02
CA SER A 237 -5.51 0.18 -13.63
C SER A 237 -5.26 -1.30 -13.39
N LEU A 238 -4.58 -1.60 -12.29
CA LEU A 238 -4.38 -2.95 -11.80
C LEU A 238 -5.07 -3.10 -10.45
N VAL A 239 -5.82 -4.19 -10.30
CA VAL A 239 -6.32 -4.66 -9.01
C VAL A 239 -5.53 -5.90 -8.63
N MET A 240 -4.77 -5.80 -7.54
CA MET A 240 -4.04 -6.90 -6.95
C MET A 240 -4.80 -7.41 -5.73
N THR A 241 -5.34 -8.61 -5.80
CA THR A 241 -6.00 -9.21 -4.64
C THR A 241 -5.02 -10.00 -3.79
N MET A 242 -5.31 -10.07 -2.49
CA MET A 242 -4.64 -10.95 -1.56
C MET A 242 -5.65 -11.47 -0.54
N TYR A 243 -5.81 -12.78 -0.44
CA TYR A 243 -6.75 -13.37 0.50
C TYR A 243 -6.17 -14.64 1.11
N MET A 244 -6.67 -14.99 2.29
CA MET A 244 -6.23 -16.17 3.02
C MET A 244 -7.19 -17.32 2.77
N MET A 245 -6.65 -18.46 2.38
CA MET A 245 -7.40 -19.71 2.27
C MET A 245 -7.64 -20.30 3.67
N PRO A 246 -8.60 -21.25 3.82
CA PRO A 246 -8.88 -21.90 5.11
C PRO A 246 -7.66 -22.58 5.76
N ASP A 247 -6.69 -23.01 4.95
CA ASP A 247 -5.42 -23.61 5.38
C ASP A 247 -4.32 -22.57 5.71
N LYS A 248 -4.69 -21.28 5.78
CA LYS A 248 -3.81 -20.12 6.00
C LYS A 248 -2.80 -19.88 4.87
N GLN A 249 -2.97 -20.48 3.69
CA GLN A 249 -2.18 -20.10 2.53
C GLN A 249 -2.67 -18.77 1.96
N CYS A 250 -1.73 -17.89 1.66
CA CYS A 250 -1.99 -16.63 0.98
C CYS A 250 -2.13 -16.89 -0.53
N GLN A 251 -3.23 -16.42 -1.12
CA GLN A 251 -3.46 -16.44 -2.56
C GLN A 251 -3.46 -15.02 -3.10
N ARG A 252 -3.02 -14.86 -4.35
CA ARG A 252 -2.98 -13.58 -5.05
C ARG A 252 -3.57 -13.71 -6.44
N GLN A 253 -4.27 -12.68 -6.86
CA GLN A 253 -4.78 -12.57 -8.22
C GLN A 253 -4.51 -11.16 -8.75
N LEU A 254 -4.48 -11.05 -10.07
CA LEU A 254 -4.26 -9.81 -10.79
C LEU A 254 -5.42 -9.58 -11.74
N LEU A 255 -5.94 -8.36 -11.76
CA LEU A 255 -6.86 -7.90 -12.79
C LEU A 255 -6.28 -6.64 -13.42
N PHE A 256 -6.23 -6.63 -14.75
CA PHE A 256 -5.86 -5.47 -15.56
C PHE A 256 -7.13 -4.88 -16.15
N PHE A 257 -7.23 -3.55 -16.11
CA PHE A 257 -8.28 -2.79 -16.77
C PHE A 257 -7.70 -1.61 -17.54
N GLU A 258 -8.07 -1.51 -18.81
CA GLU A 258 -7.71 -0.42 -19.73
C GLU A 258 -8.76 -0.32 -20.83
N GLU A 259 -9.12 0.90 -21.23
CA GLU A 259 -10.14 1.12 -22.29
C GLU A 259 -9.71 0.58 -23.66
N ASP A 260 -8.46 0.83 -24.08
CA ASP A 260 -7.97 0.47 -25.43
C ASP A 260 -7.18 -0.86 -25.47
N GLY A 261 -6.89 -1.45 -24.31
CA GLY A 261 -6.19 -2.74 -24.17
C GLY A 261 -4.72 -2.79 -24.64
N ILE A 262 -4.11 -1.67 -25.02
CA ILE A 262 -2.74 -1.62 -25.58
C ILE A 262 -1.70 -1.92 -24.50
N TYR A 263 -1.75 -1.21 -23.38
CA TYR A 263 -0.81 -1.32 -22.27
C TYR A 263 -0.97 -2.64 -21.52
N SER A 264 -2.22 -3.03 -21.23
CA SER A 264 -2.57 -4.27 -20.54
C SER A 264 -2.08 -5.49 -21.33
N LYS A 265 -2.33 -5.56 -22.64
CA LYS A 265 -1.82 -6.65 -23.48
C LYS A 265 -0.29 -6.75 -23.46
N HIS A 266 0.39 -5.62 -23.61
CA HIS A 266 1.87 -5.61 -23.57
C HIS A 266 2.42 -6.04 -22.20
N CYS A 267 1.81 -5.57 -21.12
CA CYS A 267 2.15 -5.99 -19.76
C CYS A 267 1.92 -7.49 -19.57
N VAL A 268 0.78 -8.02 -20.02
CA VAL A 268 0.46 -9.46 -19.94
C VAL A 268 1.48 -10.32 -20.70
N ASP A 269 1.82 -9.93 -21.93
CA ASP A 269 2.83 -10.64 -22.72
C ASP A 269 4.20 -10.63 -22.01
N PHE A 270 4.58 -9.47 -21.44
CA PHE A 270 5.83 -9.31 -20.72
C PHE A 270 5.89 -10.16 -19.46
N ILE A 271 4.87 -10.09 -18.58
CA ILE A 271 4.86 -10.85 -17.31
C ILE A 271 4.80 -12.37 -17.55
N THR A 272 4.12 -12.80 -18.61
CA THR A 272 4.08 -14.21 -19.03
C THR A 272 5.46 -14.67 -19.50
N LYS A 273 6.14 -13.85 -20.31
CA LYS A 273 7.47 -14.17 -20.84
C LYS A 273 8.55 -14.24 -19.75
N ILE A 274 8.56 -13.31 -18.81
CA ILE A 274 9.55 -13.34 -17.72
C ILE A 274 9.28 -14.46 -16.70
N GLY A 275 8.03 -14.94 -16.61
CA GLY A 275 7.62 -16.04 -15.74
C GLY A 275 7.69 -15.77 -14.23
N PHE A 276 8.27 -14.66 -13.78
CA PHE A 276 8.52 -14.37 -12.36
C PHE A 276 7.25 -14.36 -11.48
N LEU A 277 6.13 -13.88 -12.03
CA LEU A 277 4.85 -13.83 -11.30
C LEU A 277 4.06 -15.14 -11.36
N GLU A 278 4.48 -16.08 -12.22
CA GLU A 278 3.82 -17.38 -12.43
C GLU A 278 2.30 -17.21 -12.66
N VAL A 279 1.93 -16.34 -13.60
CA VAL A 279 0.53 -16.01 -13.88
C VAL A 279 -0.19 -17.12 -14.63
N VAL A 280 -1.40 -17.45 -14.20
CA VAL A 280 -2.30 -18.37 -14.88
C VAL A 280 -3.59 -17.63 -15.24
N PRO A 281 -4.03 -17.61 -16.51
CA PRO A 281 -5.25 -16.92 -16.89
C PRO A 281 -6.45 -17.36 -16.06
N LEU A 282 -7.13 -16.40 -15.45
CA LEU A 282 -8.33 -16.63 -14.64
C LEU A 282 -9.57 -16.35 -15.49
N VAL A 283 -10.38 -17.39 -15.70
CA VAL A 283 -11.62 -17.25 -16.46
C VAL A 283 -12.68 -16.58 -15.59
N LEU A 284 -13.06 -15.35 -15.95
CA LEU A 284 -14.11 -14.62 -15.25
C LEU A 284 -15.50 -15.25 -15.50
N PRO A 285 -16.42 -15.16 -14.52
CA PRO A 285 -17.81 -15.54 -14.70
C PRO A 285 -18.42 -14.80 -15.91
N ALA A 286 -19.31 -15.46 -16.66
CA ALA A 286 -19.83 -14.92 -17.92
C ALA A 286 -20.45 -13.52 -17.80
N VAL A 287 -21.10 -13.23 -16.66
CA VAL A 287 -21.71 -11.92 -16.36
C VAL A 287 -20.69 -10.78 -16.20
N TYR A 288 -19.41 -11.09 -15.96
CA TYR A 288 -18.32 -10.13 -15.79
C TYR A 288 -17.26 -10.18 -16.91
N ARG A 289 -17.51 -10.92 -18.00
CA ARG A 289 -16.56 -10.96 -19.13
C ARG A 289 -16.66 -9.66 -19.94
N ASP A 290 -15.53 -9.00 -20.13
CA ASP A 290 -15.36 -7.82 -20.97
C ASP A 290 -13.94 -7.85 -21.56
N GLU A 291 -13.76 -7.39 -22.79
CA GLU A 291 -12.46 -7.41 -23.48
C GLU A 291 -11.42 -6.45 -22.87
N ARG A 292 -11.89 -5.44 -22.13
CA ARG A 292 -11.06 -4.48 -21.40
C ARG A 292 -10.50 -5.02 -20.09
N ILE A 293 -10.99 -6.18 -19.66
CA ILE A 293 -10.60 -6.82 -18.40
C ILE A 293 -9.87 -8.12 -18.67
N VAL A 294 -8.67 -8.24 -18.12
CA VAL A 294 -7.89 -9.49 -18.15
C VAL A 294 -7.48 -9.85 -16.73
N ALA A 295 -7.70 -11.11 -16.33
CA ALA A 295 -7.46 -11.56 -14.96
C ALA A 295 -6.57 -12.80 -14.91
N PHE A 296 -5.84 -12.96 -13.80
CA PHE A 296 -4.90 -14.04 -13.57
C PHE A 296 -4.88 -14.46 -12.11
N ASP A 297 -4.71 -15.75 -11.85
CA ASP A 297 -4.12 -16.22 -10.60
C ASP A 297 -2.60 -15.95 -10.65
N GLN A 298 -2.04 -15.44 -9.56
CA GLN A 298 -0.61 -15.15 -9.43
C GLN A 298 0.01 -16.17 -8.47
N LEU A 299 0.60 -17.25 -9.02
CA LEU A 299 1.06 -18.38 -8.20
C LEU A 299 2.29 -18.04 -7.36
N ASN A 300 3.12 -17.08 -7.79
CA ASN A 300 4.14 -16.51 -6.91
C ASN A 300 3.48 -15.58 -5.88
N ALA A 301 2.90 -16.17 -4.84
CA ALA A 301 2.19 -15.46 -3.77
C ALA A 301 3.11 -14.53 -2.93
N SER A 302 4.43 -14.70 -3.01
CA SER A 302 5.40 -13.84 -2.32
C SER A 302 5.57 -12.47 -2.98
N ALA A 303 5.25 -12.35 -4.27
CA ALA A 303 5.37 -11.10 -5.02
C ALA A 303 4.20 -10.15 -4.70
N SER A 304 4.49 -9.12 -3.90
CA SER A 304 3.55 -8.05 -3.59
C SER A 304 3.60 -6.93 -4.64
N ARG A 305 2.80 -5.87 -4.46
CA ARG A 305 2.90 -4.63 -5.25
C ARG A 305 4.33 -4.08 -5.30
N LYS A 306 5.15 -4.25 -4.26
CA LYS A 306 6.56 -3.81 -4.25
C LYS A 306 7.41 -4.51 -5.33
N GLN A 307 7.04 -5.72 -5.74
CA GLN A 307 7.67 -6.45 -6.85
C GLN A 307 6.90 -6.30 -8.17
N VAL A 308 5.57 -6.29 -8.13
CA VAL A 308 4.74 -6.19 -9.34
C VAL A 308 4.87 -4.81 -10.00
N ALA A 309 4.83 -3.72 -9.24
CA ALA A 309 4.93 -2.36 -9.79
C ALA A 309 6.18 -2.14 -10.69
N PRO A 310 7.42 -2.43 -10.24
CA PRO A 310 8.59 -2.24 -11.09
C PRO A 310 8.61 -3.16 -12.33
N ILE A 311 8.06 -4.37 -12.24
CA ILE A 311 7.92 -5.28 -13.38
C ILE A 311 6.99 -4.66 -14.44
N ILE A 312 5.82 -4.16 -14.02
CA ILE A 312 4.85 -3.53 -14.91
C ILE A 312 5.43 -2.26 -15.54
N LEU A 313 6.10 -1.42 -14.76
CA LEU A 313 6.78 -0.22 -15.28
C LEU A 313 7.88 -0.59 -16.31
N SER A 314 8.63 -1.67 -16.08
CA SER A 314 9.62 -2.17 -17.04
C SER A 314 8.99 -2.66 -18.35
N ALA A 315 7.79 -3.24 -18.29
CA ALA A 315 7.03 -3.59 -19.48
C ALA A 315 6.61 -2.33 -20.25
N LEU A 316 6.03 -1.35 -19.55
CA LEU A 316 5.45 -0.15 -20.16
C LEU A 316 6.48 0.76 -20.87
N THR A 317 7.72 0.77 -20.40
CA THR A 317 8.82 1.50 -21.05
C THR A 317 9.27 0.87 -22.39
N LYS A 318 8.78 -0.32 -22.74
CA LYS A 318 9.15 -1.08 -23.95
C LYS A 318 8.00 -1.25 -24.95
N VAL A 319 6.87 -0.58 -24.74
CA VAL A 319 5.67 -0.69 -25.60
C VAL A 319 5.94 -0.04 -26.97
N PRO A 320 5.91 -0.78 -28.10
CA PRO A 320 6.18 -0.19 -29.42
C PRO A 320 5.14 0.88 -29.82
N ARG A 321 5.52 1.85 -30.68
CA ARG A 321 4.56 2.80 -31.29
C ARG A 321 3.56 2.05 -32.19
N ARG A 322 2.32 2.54 -32.24
CA ARG A 322 1.39 2.18 -33.33
C ARG A 322 2.07 2.45 -34.68
N ALA A 323 2.03 1.47 -35.56
CA ALA A 323 2.26 1.68 -36.99
C ALA A 323 1.06 2.41 -37.59
#